data_AF-A0A378LCL0-F1
#
_entry.id   AF-A0A378LCL0-F1
#
_cell.length_a   1.000
_cell.length_b   1.000
_cell.length_c   1.000
_cell.angle_alpha   90.00
_cell.angle_beta   90.00
_cell.angle_gamma   90.00
#
_symmetry.space_group_name_H-M   'P 1'
#
loop_
_entity.id
_entity.type
_entity.pdbx_description
1 polymer ?
#
loop_
_entity_poly.entity_id
_entity_poly.type
_entity_poly.pdbx_seq_one_letter_code
_entity_poly.pdbx_strand_id
1 'polypeptide(L)'
;MATLKKLEPELKEALGTLLDLQSRYELLIEKSNEGKLKDDEEAAKYIDEVVNRYTVIKSTSPTSSALQAKKEAYLPLLRAHAAEVSVLTFSKPGDLAFRLKQLDFEPSKIDEITKGLEQAGGDDDCLAVLLSSIIITSATCKDDHHHGHGYGHSSYVVSSSGGFGTRHGHG
;
A
#
# COMPACT_ATOMS: atom_id res chain seq x y z
N MET A 1 7.78 -11.73 -14.03
CA MET A 1 7.78 -10.28 -14.30
C MET A 1 6.43 -9.68 -13.97
N ALA A 2 6.36 -9.02 -12.81
CA ALA A 2 5.23 -8.16 -12.50
C ALA A 2 5.25 -6.94 -13.42
N THR A 3 4.15 -6.68 -14.12
CA THR A 3 4.04 -5.59 -15.10
C THR A 3 2.93 -4.63 -14.72
N LEU A 4 3.05 -3.40 -15.23
CA LEU A 4 2.03 -2.38 -15.02
C LEU A 4 0.74 -2.75 -15.73
N LYS A 5 -0.39 -2.53 -15.06
CA LYS A 5 -1.73 -2.78 -15.60
C LYS A 5 -2.28 -1.54 -16.27
N LYS A 6 -3.23 -1.71 -17.19
CA LYS A 6 -3.94 -0.58 -17.80
C LYS A 6 -4.68 0.24 -16.74
N LEU A 7 -4.77 1.55 -16.98
CA LEU A 7 -5.50 2.45 -16.09
C LEU A 7 -7.01 2.18 -16.17
N GLU A 8 -7.62 1.98 -15.01
CA GLU A 8 -9.07 1.97 -14.86
C GLU A 8 -9.65 3.39 -15.13
N PRO A 9 -10.91 3.50 -15.60
CA PRO A 9 -11.51 4.79 -15.94
C PRO A 9 -11.50 5.82 -14.81
N GLU A 10 -11.74 5.37 -13.58
CA GLU A 10 -11.78 6.23 -12.38
C GLU A 10 -10.40 6.81 -12.05
N LEU A 11 -9.35 6.03 -12.28
CA LEU A 11 -7.97 6.46 -12.10
C LEU A 11 -7.55 7.44 -13.21
N LYS A 12 -7.99 7.24 -14.45
CA LYS A 12 -7.80 8.23 -15.53
C LYS A 12 -8.43 9.57 -15.16
N GLU A 13 -9.63 9.56 -14.60
CA GLU A 13 -10.29 10.78 -14.12
C GLU A 13 -9.50 11.44 -12.98
N ALA A 14 -9.00 10.65 -12.02
CA ALA A 14 -8.22 11.15 -10.89
C ALA A 14 -6.88 11.79 -11.30
N LEU A 15 -6.17 11.17 -12.24
CA LEU A 15 -4.93 11.70 -12.83
C LEU A 15 -5.18 13.03 -13.56
N GLY A 16 -6.36 13.17 -14.16
CA GLY A 16 -6.73 14.34 -14.94
C GLY A 16 -6.00 14.42 -16.28
N THR A 17 -6.08 15.57 -16.93
CA THR A 17 -5.58 15.80 -18.30
C THR A 17 -4.44 16.81 -18.38
N LEU A 18 -4.12 17.49 -17.28
CA LEU A 18 -3.23 18.65 -17.26
C LEU A 18 -1.75 18.36 -17.55
N LEU A 19 -1.30 17.11 -17.35
CA LEU A 19 0.12 16.72 -17.39
C LEU A 19 0.40 15.53 -18.31
N ASP A 20 -0.57 15.17 -19.16
CA ASP A 20 -0.48 14.03 -20.09
C ASP A 20 -0.05 12.70 -19.41
N LEU A 21 -0.41 12.55 -18.12
CA LEU A 21 -0.03 11.40 -17.30
C LEU A 21 -0.57 10.09 -17.87
N GLN A 22 -1.69 10.13 -18.59
CA GLN A 22 -2.27 8.92 -19.19
C GLN A 22 -1.37 8.37 -20.29
N SER A 23 -0.99 9.19 -21.27
CA SER A 23 -0.12 8.77 -22.38
C SER A 23 1.27 8.36 -21.88
N ARG A 24 1.83 9.11 -20.92
CA ARG A 24 3.11 8.76 -20.32
C ARG A 24 3.06 7.43 -19.58
N TYR A 25 1.96 7.14 -18.90
CA TYR A 25 1.78 5.84 -18.25
C TYR A 25 1.67 4.70 -19.26
N GLU A 26 1.05 4.90 -20.43
CA GLU A 26 1.03 3.89 -21.49
C GLU A 26 2.44 3.52 -21.96
N LEU A 27 3.34 4.51 -22.10
CA LEU A 27 4.76 4.26 -22.40
C LEU A 27 5.46 3.47 -21.27
N LEU A 28 5.09 3.72 -20.01
CA LEU A 28 5.63 2.95 -18.88
C LEU A 28 5.13 1.50 -18.87
N ILE A 29 3.89 1.24 -19.29
CA ILE A 29 3.39 -0.13 -19.47
C ILE A 29 4.26 -0.89 -20.46
N GLU A 30 4.57 -0.29 -21.61
CA GLU A 30 5.46 -0.88 -22.62
C GLU A 30 6.84 -1.18 -22.03
N LYS A 31 7.47 -0.21 -21.36
CA LYS A 31 8.75 -0.42 -20.67
C LYS A 31 8.69 -1.51 -19.60
N SER A 32 7.57 -1.64 -18.88
CA SER A 32 7.39 -2.68 -17.87
C SER A 32 7.35 -4.07 -18.50
N ASN A 33 6.69 -4.22 -19.65
CA ASN A 33 6.64 -5.47 -20.39
C ASN A 33 8.01 -5.85 -20.99
N GLU A 34 8.86 -4.86 -21.24
CA GLU A 34 10.25 -5.07 -21.67
C GLU A 34 11.24 -5.30 -20.51
N GLY A 35 10.78 -5.24 -19.25
CA GLY A 35 11.64 -5.37 -18.07
C GLY A 35 12.57 -4.18 -17.83
N LYS A 36 12.29 -3.01 -18.43
CA LYS A 36 13.13 -1.80 -18.39
C LYS A 36 12.64 -0.72 -17.42
N LEU A 37 11.66 -1.04 -16.58
CA LEU A 37 11.05 -0.06 -15.69
C LEU A 37 11.91 0.25 -14.44
N LYS A 38 12.79 -0.69 -14.06
CA LYS A 38 13.60 -0.57 -12.86
C LYS A 38 14.65 0.53 -13.01
N ASP A 39 14.65 1.46 -12.05
CA ASP A 39 15.44 2.68 -11.97
C ASP A 39 15.32 3.59 -13.22
N ASP A 40 14.19 3.51 -13.94
CA ASP A 40 13.90 4.37 -15.08
C ASP A 40 13.57 5.80 -14.63
N GLU A 41 14.31 6.78 -15.15
CA GLU A 41 14.14 8.19 -14.77
C GLU A 41 12.76 8.75 -15.15
N GLU A 42 12.19 8.30 -16.28
CA GLU A 42 10.87 8.75 -16.72
C GLU A 42 9.76 8.18 -15.82
N ALA A 43 9.92 6.94 -15.35
CA ALA A 43 9.05 6.35 -14.35
C ALA A 43 9.14 7.07 -13.01
N ALA A 44 10.36 7.43 -12.56
CA ALA A 44 10.55 8.21 -11.33
C ALA A 44 9.88 9.59 -11.40
N LYS A 45 10.05 10.31 -12.52
CA LYS A 45 9.36 11.60 -12.76
C LYS A 45 7.85 11.46 -12.77
N TYR A 46 7.35 10.42 -13.45
CA TYR A 46 5.92 10.12 -13.47
C TYR A 46 5.36 9.93 -12.06
N ILE A 47 6.03 9.14 -11.23
CA ILE A 47 5.64 8.93 -9.83
C ILE A 47 5.59 10.27 -9.07
N ASP A 48 6.64 11.09 -9.19
CA ASP A 48 6.70 12.38 -8.49
C ASP A 48 5.56 13.32 -8.91
N GLU A 49 5.13 13.28 -10.17
CA GLU A 49 3.98 14.06 -10.64
C GLU A 49 2.64 13.52 -10.13
N VAL A 50 2.48 12.20 -10.02
CA VAL A 50 1.28 11.60 -9.39
C VAL A 50 1.25 11.93 -7.89
N VAL A 51 2.39 11.88 -7.19
CA VAL A 51 2.52 12.28 -5.78
C VAL A 51 2.18 13.77 -5.60
N ASN A 52 2.65 14.63 -6.50
CA ASN A 52 2.29 16.05 -6.50
C ASN A 52 0.78 16.24 -6.72
N ARG A 53 0.19 15.52 -7.67
CA ARG A 53 -1.25 15.55 -7.93
C ARG A 53 -2.07 15.11 -6.71
N TYR A 54 -1.65 14.03 -6.04
CA TYR A 54 -2.22 13.58 -4.78
C TYR A 54 -2.17 14.69 -3.72
N THR A 55 -1.01 15.31 -3.53
CA THR A 55 -0.80 16.38 -2.55
C THR A 55 -1.69 17.59 -2.83
N VAL A 56 -1.79 18.03 -4.09
CA VAL A 56 -2.64 19.14 -4.52
C VAL A 56 -4.12 18.84 -4.27
N ILE A 57 -4.60 17.64 -4.62
CA ILE A 57 -5.98 17.24 -4.37
C ILE A 57 -6.24 17.18 -2.86
N LYS A 58 -5.30 16.64 -2.08
CA LYS A 58 -5.40 16.54 -0.62
C LYS A 58 -5.49 17.92 0.05
N SER A 59 -4.69 18.89 -0.39
CA SER A 59 -4.68 20.25 0.17
C SER A 59 -5.85 21.12 -0.31
N THR A 60 -6.52 20.73 -1.40
CA THR A 60 -7.67 21.48 -1.94
C THR A 60 -8.84 21.43 -0.95
N SER A 61 -9.43 22.58 -0.65
CA SER A 61 -10.67 22.69 0.12
C SER A 61 -11.86 22.81 -0.85
N PRO A 62 -12.64 21.74 -1.06
CA PRO A 62 -13.72 21.75 -2.05
C PRO A 62 -14.88 22.61 -1.58
N THR A 63 -15.48 23.33 -2.53
CA THR A 63 -16.58 24.28 -2.28
C THR A 63 -17.97 23.62 -2.28
N SER A 64 -18.06 22.32 -2.59
CA SER A 64 -19.31 21.56 -2.61
C SER A 64 -19.12 20.12 -2.14
N SER A 65 -20.20 19.50 -1.66
CA SER A 65 -20.22 18.10 -1.22
C SER A 65 -19.86 17.13 -2.35
N ALA A 66 -20.27 17.42 -3.59
CA ALA A 66 -19.91 16.62 -4.76
C ALA A 66 -18.39 16.65 -5.03
N LEU A 67 -17.75 17.81 -4.87
CA LEU A 67 -16.30 17.94 -5.01
C LEU A 67 -15.54 17.30 -3.84
N GLN A 68 -16.10 17.34 -2.62
CA GLN A 68 -15.57 16.61 -1.48
C GLN A 68 -15.60 15.09 -1.72
N ALA A 69 -16.74 14.55 -2.17
CA ALA A 69 -16.87 13.12 -2.48
C ALA A 69 -15.88 12.68 -3.56
N LYS A 70 -15.69 13.49 -4.62
CA LYS A 70 -14.68 13.21 -5.66
C LYS A 70 -13.26 13.21 -5.11
N LYS A 71 -12.91 14.20 -4.27
CA LYS A 71 -11.61 14.25 -3.59
C LYS A 71 -11.38 12.98 -2.77
N GLU A 72 -12.34 12.57 -1.96
CA GLU A 72 -12.26 11.36 -1.13
C GLU A 72 -12.14 10.08 -1.96
N ALA A 73 -12.76 10.03 -3.15
CA ALA A 73 -12.63 8.90 -4.06
C ALA A 73 -11.26 8.86 -4.77
N TYR A 74 -10.70 10.01 -5.17
CA TYR A 74 -9.45 10.05 -5.93
C TYR A 74 -8.19 9.79 -5.08
N LEU A 75 -8.16 10.26 -3.83
CA LEU A 75 -6.99 10.10 -2.97
C LEU A 75 -6.51 8.64 -2.82
N PRO A 76 -7.35 7.65 -2.49
CA PRO A 76 -6.92 6.27 -2.40
C PRO A 76 -6.46 5.70 -3.75
N LEU A 77 -7.09 6.09 -4.86
CA LEU A 77 -6.70 5.64 -6.21
C LEU A 77 -5.30 6.14 -6.59
N LEU A 78 -5.03 7.44 -6.41
CA LEU A 78 -3.71 8.03 -6.69
C LEU A 78 -2.62 7.48 -5.77
N ARG A 79 -2.97 7.26 -4.50
CA ARG A 79 -2.09 6.67 -3.50
C ARG A 79 -1.68 5.25 -3.87
N ALA A 80 -2.64 4.39 -4.18
CA ALA A 80 -2.38 3.00 -4.58
C ALA A 80 -1.53 2.96 -5.85
N HIS A 81 -1.96 3.71 -6.87
CA HIS A 81 -1.29 3.76 -8.17
C HIS A 81 0.17 4.19 -8.07
N ALA A 82 0.45 5.32 -7.40
CA ALA A 82 1.82 5.79 -7.25
C ALA A 82 2.69 4.79 -6.46
N ALA A 83 2.12 4.11 -5.46
CA ALA A 83 2.83 3.08 -4.69
C ALA A 83 3.14 1.84 -5.55
N GLU A 84 2.19 1.36 -6.35
CA GLU A 84 2.39 0.22 -7.26
C GLU A 84 3.50 0.50 -8.29
N VAL A 85 3.46 1.67 -8.93
CA VAL A 85 4.50 2.08 -9.89
C VAL A 85 5.85 2.23 -9.17
N SER A 86 5.86 2.79 -7.96
CA SER A 86 7.09 2.94 -7.17
C SER A 86 7.78 1.61 -6.84
N VAL A 87 7.02 0.57 -6.49
CA VAL A 87 7.57 -0.76 -6.18
C VAL A 87 8.24 -1.40 -7.40
N LEU A 88 7.67 -1.19 -8.59
CA LEU A 88 8.22 -1.74 -9.83
C LEU A 88 9.37 -0.89 -10.39
N THR A 89 9.45 0.39 -10.02
CA THR A 89 10.50 1.31 -10.48
C THR A 89 11.72 1.30 -9.58
N PHE A 90 11.59 1.50 -8.26
CA PHE A 90 12.78 1.77 -7.43
C PHE A 90 13.47 0.50 -6.97
N SER A 91 14.78 0.39 -7.20
CA SER A 91 15.61 -0.65 -6.59
C SER A 91 16.06 -0.32 -5.16
N LYS A 92 16.07 0.97 -4.81
CA LYS A 92 16.56 1.47 -3.53
C LYS A 92 15.40 1.64 -2.53
N PRO A 93 15.46 0.98 -1.36
CA PRO A 93 14.44 1.10 -0.32
C PRO A 93 14.20 2.54 0.15
N GLY A 94 15.27 3.35 0.23
CA GLY A 94 15.16 4.76 0.66
C GLY A 94 14.35 5.63 -0.30
N ASP A 95 14.50 5.44 -1.61
CA ASP A 95 13.76 6.20 -2.61
C ASP A 95 12.27 5.82 -2.61
N LEU A 96 11.98 4.53 -2.48
CA LEU A 96 10.62 4.01 -2.30
C LEU A 96 9.99 4.57 -1.00
N ALA A 97 10.70 4.48 0.12
CA ALA A 97 10.23 4.97 1.42
C ALA A 97 9.85 6.46 1.38
N PHE A 98 10.68 7.27 0.70
CA PHE A 98 10.45 8.70 0.58
C PHE A 98 9.15 9.02 -0.17
N ARG A 99 8.83 8.29 -1.25
CA ARG A 99 7.57 8.49 -1.99
C ARG A 99 6.37 7.97 -1.23
N LEU A 100 6.48 6.79 -0.59
CA LEU A 100 5.40 6.24 0.24
C LEU A 100 5.05 7.18 1.40
N LYS A 101 6.03 7.83 2.01
CA LYS A 101 5.79 8.85 3.05
C LYS A 101 4.98 10.04 2.54
N GLN A 102 5.25 10.50 1.32
CA GLN A 102 4.49 11.60 0.70
C GLN A 102 3.05 11.22 0.32
N LEU A 103 2.79 9.92 0.18
CA LEU A 103 1.48 9.35 -0.09
C LEU A 103 0.71 8.98 1.19
N ASP A 104 1.17 9.45 2.36
CA ASP A 104 0.58 9.18 3.68
C ASP A 104 0.46 7.70 4.02
N PHE A 105 1.47 6.90 3.64
CA PHE A 105 1.63 5.57 4.22
C PHE A 105 2.16 5.65 5.64
N GLU A 106 1.58 4.81 6.51
CA GLU A 106 2.02 4.66 7.88
C GLU A 106 3.49 4.17 7.92
N PRO A 107 4.32 4.65 8.85
CA PRO A 107 5.72 4.25 8.94
C PRO A 107 5.92 2.73 9.04
N SER A 108 5.03 2.02 9.73
CA SER A 108 5.04 0.55 9.84
C SER A 108 4.82 -0.14 8.49
N LYS A 109 3.99 0.44 7.62
CA LYS A 109 3.74 -0.06 6.27
C LYS A 109 4.86 0.28 5.31
N ILE A 110 5.47 1.45 5.46
CA ILE A 110 6.69 1.79 4.71
C ILE A 110 7.79 0.78 5.04
N ASP A 111 8.00 0.47 6.32
CA ASP A 111 8.99 -0.52 6.77
C ASP A 111 8.69 -1.93 6.20
N GLU A 112 7.44 -2.39 6.26
CA GLU A 112 7.01 -3.67 5.67
C GLU A 112 7.32 -3.75 4.16
N ILE A 113 6.93 -2.72 3.40
CA ILE A 113 7.12 -2.68 1.95
C ILE A 113 8.61 -2.60 1.58
N THR A 114 9.37 -1.75 2.27
CA THR A 114 10.79 -1.53 1.97
C THR A 114 11.65 -2.73 2.35
N LYS A 115 11.36 -3.41 3.46
CA LYS A 115 12.00 -4.69 3.81
C LYS A 115 11.70 -5.77 2.79
N GLY A 116 10.46 -5.85 2.30
CA GLY A 116 10.11 -6.79 1.24
C GLY A 116 10.89 -6.52 -0.04
N LEU A 117 11.14 -5.26 -0.39
CA LEU A 117 11.98 -4.90 -1.54
C LEU A 117 13.44 -5.38 -1.35
N GLU A 118 14.00 -5.21 -0.14
CA GLU A 118 15.34 -5.72 0.20
C GLU A 118 15.42 -7.24 0.12
N GLN A 119 14.39 -7.94 0.61
CA GLN A 119 14.32 -9.40 0.62
C GLN A 119 14.05 -10.00 -0.75
N ALA A 120 13.26 -9.33 -1.58
CA ALA A 120 12.97 -9.78 -2.92
C ALA A 120 14.26 -9.84 -3.75
N GLY A 121 15.21 -8.91 -3.58
CA GLY A 121 16.46 -8.93 -4.36
C GLY A 121 16.24 -8.84 -5.88
N GLY A 122 15.03 -8.49 -6.34
CA GLY A 122 14.60 -8.59 -7.74
C GLY A 122 13.76 -9.81 -8.10
N ASP A 123 13.38 -10.65 -7.14
CA ASP A 123 12.46 -11.77 -7.31
C ASP A 123 11.00 -11.31 -7.50
N ASP A 124 10.41 -11.73 -8.62
CA ASP A 124 9.10 -11.29 -9.09
C ASP A 124 7.93 -11.81 -8.25
N ASP A 125 8.06 -12.99 -7.64
CA ASP A 125 6.99 -13.58 -6.83
C ASP A 125 6.84 -12.82 -5.51
N CYS A 126 7.96 -12.40 -4.92
CA CYS A 126 7.96 -11.51 -3.76
C CYS A 126 7.37 -10.12 -4.09
N LEU A 127 7.62 -9.58 -5.28
CA LEU A 127 7.03 -8.31 -5.72
C LEU A 127 5.51 -8.37 -5.89
N ALA A 128 4.97 -9.49 -6.38
CA ALA A 128 3.52 -9.68 -6.50
C ALA A 128 2.81 -9.71 -5.13
N VAL A 129 3.45 -10.30 -4.11
CA VAL A 129 2.96 -10.29 -2.72
C VAL A 129 2.98 -8.87 -2.12
N LEU A 130 3.99 -8.07 -2.46
CA LEU A 130 4.05 -6.66 -2.05
C LEU A 130 2.95 -5.81 -2.68
N LEU A 131 2.74 -5.95 -4.00
CA LEU A 131 1.69 -5.23 -4.72
C LEU A 131 0.30 -5.56 -4.20
N SER A 132 0.02 -6.85 -3.93
CA SER A 132 -1.26 -7.25 -3.35
C SER A 132 -1.49 -6.67 -1.95
N SER A 133 -0.44 -6.56 -1.11
CA SER A 133 -0.52 -5.92 0.20
C SER A 133 -0.83 -4.42 0.13
N ILE A 134 -0.29 -3.73 -0.87
CA ILE A 134 -0.56 -2.30 -1.14
C ILE A 134 -2.02 -2.09 -1.54
N ILE A 135 -2.53 -2.91 -2.47
CA ILE A 135 -3.92 -2.84 -2.94
C ILE A 135 -4.90 -3.02 -1.77
N ILE A 136 -4.68 -4.05 -0.94
CA ILE A 136 -5.54 -4.33 0.23
C ILE A 136 -5.51 -3.18 1.24
N THR A 137 -4.34 -2.60 1.49
CA THR A 137 -4.18 -1.46 2.40
C THR A 137 -4.89 -0.21 1.88
N SER A 138 -4.83 0.05 0.57
CA SER A 138 -5.49 1.20 -0.04
C SER A 138 -7.03 1.12 -0.01
N ALA A 139 -7.58 -0.08 -0.11
CA ALA A 139 -9.01 -0.34 -0.01
C ALA A 139 -9.57 -0.22 1.42
N THR A 140 -8.71 -0.33 2.43
CA THR A 140 -9.09 -0.36 3.86
C THR A 140 -8.88 0.96 4.59
N CYS A 141 -8.59 2.07 3.88
CA CYS A 141 -8.47 3.41 4.49
C CYS A 141 -9.78 3.96 5.09
N LYS A 142 -10.85 3.18 5.07
CA LYS A 142 -12.05 3.32 5.91
C LYS A 142 -12.20 2.04 6.75
N ASP A 143 -11.34 1.83 7.72
CA ASP A 143 -11.75 1.15 8.93
C ASP A 143 -10.87 1.57 10.09
N ASP A 144 -11.54 1.65 11.23
CA ASP A 144 -11.12 2.23 12.48
C ASP A 144 -9.98 1.41 13.13
N HIS A 145 -9.58 1.87 14.31
CA HIS A 145 -8.55 1.31 15.15
C HIS A 145 -8.71 -0.20 15.43
N HIS A 146 -7.58 -0.81 15.86
CA HIS A 146 -7.46 -2.07 16.61
C HIS A 146 -7.13 -3.33 15.80
N HIS A 147 -5.83 -3.55 15.54
CA HIS A 147 -5.26 -4.89 15.60
C HIS A 147 -4.18 -4.96 16.68
N GLY A 148 -4.64 -5.14 17.92
CA GLY A 148 -3.81 -5.73 18.97
C GLY A 148 -3.59 -7.20 18.63
N HIS A 149 -2.41 -7.55 18.13
CA HIS A 149 -1.95 -8.93 18.13
C HIS A 149 -1.22 -9.23 19.44
N GLY A 150 -2.02 -9.42 20.50
CA GLY A 150 -1.60 -10.21 21.64
C GLY A 150 -1.73 -11.68 21.30
N TYR A 151 -0.64 -12.34 20.92
CA TYR A 151 -0.54 -13.80 21.01
C TYR A 151 0.28 -14.18 22.25
N GLY A 152 -0.33 -13.99 23.41
CA GLY A 152 0.01 -14.74 24.60
C GLY A 152 -0.61 -16.13 24.49
N HIS A 153 0.15 -17.11 23.98
CA HIS A 153 -0.23 -18.51 24.09
C HIS A 153 0.11 -18.99 25.51
N SER A 154 -0.83 -18.76 26.42
CA SER A 154 -0.86 -19.37 27.74
C SER A 154 -1.23 -20.85 27.60
N SER A 155 -0.24 -21.74 27.54
CA SER A 155 -0.48 -23.18 27.73
C SER A 155 -0.61 -23.47 29.23
N TYR A 156 -1.84 -23.37 29.73
CA TYR A 156 -2.22 -24.10 30.94
C TYR A 156 -2.19 -25.59 30.63
N VAL A 157 -1.05 -26.23 30.90
CA VAL A 157 -1.02 -27.67 31.13
C VAL A 157 -1.48 -27.93 32.56
N VAL A 158 -2.76 -28.26 32.67
CA VAL A 158 -3.33 -29.03 33.78
C VAL A 158 -2.39 -30.20 34.10
N SER A 159 -1.78 -30.15 35.27
CA SER A 159 -1.36 -31.34 36.01
C SER A 159 -2.17 -31.35 37.29
N SER A 160 -3.23 -32.17 37.30
CA SER A 160 -3.90 -32.57 38.52
C SER A 160 -4.33 -34.02 38.36
N SER A 161 -3.47 -34.91 38.83
CA SER A 161 -3.79 -36.29 39.16
C SER A 161 -3.35 -36.53 40.61
N GLY A 162 -4.32 -36.80 41.47
CA GLY A 162 -4.12 -37.43 42.78
C GLY A 162 -4.54 -36.58 43.98
N GLY A 163 -5.71 -36.87 44.55
CA GLY A 163 -6.07 -36.40 45.90
C GLY A 163 -7.56 -36.43 46.20
N PHE A 164 -8.05 -37.56 46.67
CA PHE A 164 -9.41 -37.77 47.17
C PHE A 164 -9.77 -36.83 48.33
N GLY A 165 -11.04 -36.39 48.40
CA GLY A 165 -11.55 -35.64 49.55
C GLY A 165 -12.99 -35.17 49.39
N THR A 166 -13.95 -36.10 49.46
CA THR A 166 -15.39 -35.85 49.40
C THR A 166 -15.91 -35.23 50.72
N ARG A 167 -16.55 -34.06 50.58
CA ARG A 167 -17.70 -33.44 51.29
C ARG A 167 -18.11 -33.82 52.74
N HIS A 168 -18.63 -32.75 53.38
CA HIS A 168 -19.78 -32.62 54.31
C HIS A 168 -19.56 -32.65 55.82
N GLY A 169 -20.22 -31.71 56.51
CA GLY A 169 -20.72 -31.93 57.87
C GLY A 169 -20.76 -30.69 58.75
N HIS A 170 -21.93 -30.09 58.90
CA HIS A 170 -22.30 -29.22 60.02
C HIS A 170 -22.77 -30.13 61.15
N GLY A 171 -22.25 -29.95 62.37
CA GLY A 171 -22.56 -30.77 63.56
C GLY A 171 -21.33 -31.05 64.40
#